data_AF-A0A916EH80-F1
#
_entry.id   AF-A0A916EH80-F1
#
_cell.length_a   1.000
_cell.length_b   1.000
_cell.length_c   1.000
_cell.angle_alpha   90.00
_cell.angle_beta   90.00
_cell.angle_gamma   90.00
#
_symmetry.space_group_name_H-M   'P 1'
#
loop_
_entity.id
_entity.type
_entity.pdbx_description
1 polymer ?
#
loop_
_entity_poly.entity_id
_entity_poly.type
_entity_poly.pdbx_seq_one_letter_code
_entity_poly.pdbx_strand_id
1 'polypeptide(L)'
;MARVTLEQRRTTIISLWNSGVHNAKTLHQITSIPLSTIYDYLKKLKNGISLDPLPRSGRPRKLTPRKRHHLGQLVSNNKYATCSELANTLKNHHPNLDINRRTVLNELYNLKYRKIKPKSIPLLTDKHKQRRIEFATKYKEQNWNKVIFSDETTFQMFQNTQKVFHKVGT
;
A
#
# COMPACT_ATOMS: atom_id res chain seq x y z
N MET A 1 -22.50 -29.92 -19.56
CA MET A 1 -22.46 -28.60 -20.25
C MET A 1 -21.69 -27.61 -19.38
N ALA A 2 -20.69 -26.92 -19.93
CA ALA A 2 -19.94 -25.91 -19.18
C ALA A 2 -20.88 -24.75 -18.78
N ARG A 3 -20.83 -24.33 -17.51
CA ARG A 3 -21.62 -23.17 -17.05
C ARG A 3 -21.06 -21.91 -17.71
N VAL A 4 -21.89 -21.21 -18.48
CA VAL A 4 -21.56 -19.90 -19.05
C VAL A 4 -21.23 -18.93 -17.90
N THR A 5 -20.04 -18.34 -17.96
CA THR A 5 -19.55 -17.39 -16.94
C THR A 5 -20.36 -16.09 -16.97
N LEU A 6 -20.38 -15.35 -15.87
CA LEU A 6 -21.10 -14.06 -15.80
C LEU A 6 -20.55 -13.02 -16.79
N GLU A 7 -19.27 -13.11 -17.11
CA GLU A 7 -18.62 -12.27 -18.10
C GLU A 7 -19.12 -12.59 -19.51
N GLN A 8 -19.11 -13.88 -19.88
CA GLN A 8 -19.68 -14.36 -21.15
C GLN A 8 -21.15 -13.98 -21.31
N ARG A 9 -21.95 -13.97 -20.23
CA ARG A 9 -23.34 -13.51 -20.28
C ARG A 9 -23.48 -12.03 -20.63
N ARG A 10 -22.56 -11.19 -20.16
CA ARG A 10 -22.60 -9.75 -20.44
C ARG A 10 -22.16 -9.49 -21.87
N THR A 11 -21.09 -10.14 -22.32
CA THR A 11 -20.57 -9.95 -23.68
C THR A 11 -21.59 -10.40 -24.73
N THR A 12 -22.28 -11.53 -24.51
CA THR A 12 -23.34 -12.00 -25.42
C THR A 12 -24.55 -11.07 -25.43
N ILE A 13 -24.94 -10.49 -24.29
CA ILE A 13 -26.05 -9.53 -24.25
C ILE A 13 -25.65 -8.20 -24.92
N ILE A 14 -24.41 -7.74 -24.74
CA ILE A 14 -23.88 -6.54 -25.42
C ILE A 14 -23.86 -6.74 -26.94
N SER A 15 -23.38 -7.90 -27.42
CA SER A 15 -23.35 -8.17 -28.87
C SER A 15 -24.76 -8.24 -29.47
N LEU A 16 -25.71 -8.89 -28.79
CA LEU A 16 -27.11 -8.98 -29.24
C LEU A 16 -27.83 -7.63 -29.19
N TRP A 17 -27.51 -6.79 -28.21
CA TRP A 17 -28.02 -5.42 -28.13
C TRP A 17 -27.53 -4.56 -29.31
N ASN A 18 -26.25 -4.65 -29.64
CA ASN A 18 -25.63 -3.96 -30.77
C ASN A 18 -26.17 -4.46 -32.12
N SER A 19 -26.57 -5.74 -32.21
CA SER A 19 -27.24 -6.31 -33.38
C SER A 19 -28.75 -6.01 -33.44
N GLY A 20 -29.28 -5.16 -32.56
CA GLY A 20 -30.68 -4.70 -32.60
C GLY A 20 -31.70 -5.58 -31.89
N VAL A 21 -31.29 -6.61 -31.14
CA VAL A 21 -32.21 -7.49 -30.41
C VAL A 21 -32.48 -6.93 -29.01
N HIS A 22 -33.61 -6.25 -28.84
CA HIS A 22 -33.93 -5.53 -27.58
C HIS A 22 -35.04 -6.21 -26.75
N ASN A 23 -35.68 -7.26 -27.26
CA ASN A 23 -36.78 -7.94 -26.57
C ASN A 23 -36.24 -8.95 -25.53
N ALA A 24 -36.65 -8.81 -24.28
CA ALA A 24 -36.16 -9.66 -23.18
C ALA A 24 -36.52 -11.15 -23.35
N LYS A 25 -37.68 -11.48 -23.92
CA LYS A 25 -38.11 -12.88 -24.11
C LYS A 25 -37.28 -13.59 -25.18
N THR A 26 -36.96 -12.90 -26.27
CA THR A 26 -36.12 -13.46 -27.35
C THR A 26 -34.68 -13.62 -26.86
N LEU A 27 -34.16 -12.66 -26.11
CA LEU A 27 -32.84 -12.77 -25.48
C LEU A 27 -32.76 -13.96 -24.51
N HIS A 28 -33.81 -14.22 -23.73
CA HIS A 28 -33.88 -15.38 -22.85
C HIS A 28 -33.84 -16.70 -23.63
N GLN A 29 -34.63 -16.82 -24.70
CA GLN A 29 -34.67 -18.02 -25.55
C GLN A 29 -33.30 -18.30 -26.21
N ILE A 30 -32.60 -17.25 -26.66
CA ILE A 30 -31.30 -17.37 -27.32
C ILE A 30 -30.18 -17.70 -26.32
N THR A 31 -30.15 -17.01 -25.18
CA THR A 31 -29.00 -17.05 -24.26
C THR A 31 -29.18 -17.96 -23.06
N SER A 32 -30.41 -18.44 -22.80
CA SER A 32 -30.80 -19.15 -21.57
C SER A 32 -30.47 -18.39 -20.26
N ILE A 33 -30.28 -17.06 -20.32
CA ILE A 33 -30.04 -16.22 -19.14
C ILE A 33 -31.37 -15.92 -18.45
N PRO A 34 -31.47 -15.94 -17.09
CA PRO A 34 -32.70 -15.60 -16.38
C PRO A 34 -33.26 -14.22 -16.78
N LEU A 35 -34.58 -14.14 -16.98
CA LEU A 35 -35.26 -12.91 -17.40
C LEU A 35 -34.98 -11.71 -16.51
N SER A 36 -34.89 -11.90 -15.18
CA SER A 36 -34.56 -10.83 -14.23
C SER A 36 -33.21 -10.17 -14.55
N THR A 37 -32.18 -10.97 -14.83
CA THR A 37 -30.85 -10.49 -15.21
C THR A 37 -30.88 -9.75 -16.55
N ILE A 38 -31.66 -10.26 -17.52
CA ILE A 38 -31.83 -9.61 -18.82
C ILE A 38 -32.51 -8.25 -18.65
N TYR A 39 -33.58 -8.15 -17.87
CA TYR A 39 -34.25 -6.87 -17.61
C TYR A 39 -33.31 -5.86 -16.95
N ASP A 40 -32.52 -6.28 -15.97
CA ASP A 40 -31.51 -5.42 -15.34
C ASP A 40 -30.45 -4.94 -16.34
N TYR A 41 -29.99 -5.81 -17.23
CA TYR A 41 -28.99 -5.47 -18.26
C TYR A 41 -29.58 -4.53 -19.32
N LEU A 42 -30.79 -4.78 -19.81
CA LEU A 42 -31.47 -3.90 -20.76
C LEU A 42 -31.74 -2.53 -20.15
N LYS A 43 -32.11 -2.45 -18.87
CA LYS A 43 -32.27 -1.17 -18.15
C LYS A 43 -30.96 -0.37 -18.14
N LYS A 44 -29.82 -1.03 -17.89
CA LYS A 44 -28.50 -0.38 -17.93
C LYS A 44 -28.12 0.08 -19.33
N LEU A 45 -28.31 -0.77 -20.34
CA LEU A 45 -27.98 -0.47 -21.74
C LEU A 45 -28.83 0.68 -22.29
N LYS A 46 -30.13 0.72 -21.98
CA LYS A 46 -31.02 1.85 -22.33
C LYS A 46 -30.56 3.17 -21.72
N ASN A 47 -29.99 3.11 -20.51
CA ASN A 47 -29.45 4.28 -19.82
C ASN A 47 -28.00 4.61 -20.22
N GLY A 48 -27.41 3.90 -21.19
CA GLY A 48 -26.03 4.08 -21.61
C GLY A 48 -24.98 3.65 -20.58
N ILE A 49 -25.36 2.84 -19.58
CA ILE A 49 -24.47 2.38 -18.50
C ILE A 49 -23.81 1.05 -18.90
N SER A 50 -22.49 0.93 -18.70
CA SER A 50 -21.77 -0.33 -18.93
C SER A 50 -22.28 -1.48 -18.05
N LEU A 51 -22.26 -2.70 -18.60
CA LEU A 51 -22.55 -3.93 -17.84
C LEU A 51 -21.34 -4.44 -17.04
N ASP A 52 -20.19 -3.77 -17.14
CA ASP A 52 -18.99 -4.11 -16.40
C ASP A 52 -19.25 -4.08 -14.88
N PRO A 53 -18.61 -5.00 -14.13
CA PRO A 53 -18.82 -5.07 -12.70
C PRO A 53 -18.17 -3.85 -12.04
N LEU A 54 -18.97 -3.08 -11.31
CA LEU A 54 -18.43 -2.04 -10.44
C LEU A 54 -17.66 -2.67 -9.26
N PRO A 55 -16.60 -2.01 -8.76
CA PRO A 55 -15.92 -2.45 -7.55
C PRO A 55 -16.91 -2.51 -6.40
N ARG A 56 -16.87 -3.59 -5.63
CA ARG A 56 -17.71 -3.76 -4.43
C ARG A 56 -17.17 -2.85 -3.32
N SER A 57 -18.07 -2.25 -2.55
CA SER A 57 -17.73 -1.33 -1.44
C SER A 57 -16.85 -1.98 -0.35
N GLY A 58 -16.93 -3.30 -0.17
CA GLY A 58 -16.15 -4.03 0.81
C GLY A 58 -16.48 -3.67 2.26
N ARG A 59 -15.74 -4.25 3.21
CA ARG A 59 -15.92 -3.95 4.63
C ARG A 59 -15.33 -2.57 4.95
N PRO A 60 -16.02 -1.72 5.73
CA PRO A 60 -15.45 -0.46 6.18
C PRO A 60 -14.19 -0.68 7.02
N ARG A 61 -13.24 0.24 6.91
CA ARG A 61 -11.98 0.16 7.66
C ARG A 61 -12.23 0.39 9.15
N LYS A 62 -11.53 -0.36 10.01
CA LYS A 62 -11.55 -0.15 11.47
C LYS A 62 -10.94 1.20 11.90
N LEU A 63 -9.94 1.69 11.17
CA LEU A 63 -9.26 2.95 11.45
C LEU A 63 -9.84 4.08 10.60
N THR A 64 -10.45 5.07 11.25
CA THR A 64 -10.93 6.31 10.61
C THR A 64 -9.74 7.17 10.17
N PRO A 65 -9.92 8.13 9.22
CA PRO A 65 -8.84 9.00 8.75
C PRO A 65 -8.04 9.67 9.86
N ARG A 66 -8.72 10.19 10.90
CA ARG A 66 -8.08 10.80 12.08
C ARG A 66 -7.19 9.81 12.85
N LYS A 67 -7.68 8.59 13.07
CA LYS A 67 -6.90 7.53 13.76
C LYS A 67 -5.71 7.07 12.92
N ARG A 68 -5.85 7.03 11.59
CA ARG A 68 -4.75 6.72 10.65
C ARG A 68 -3.66 7.78 10.70
N HIS A 69 -4.06 9.06 10.74
CA HIS A 69 -3.12 10.17 10.90
C HIS A 69 -2.34 10.06 12.21
N HIS A 70 -3.06 9.81 13.31
CA HIS A 70 -2.43 9.60 14.62
C HIS A 70 -1.43 8.43 14.61
N LEU A 71 -1.78 7.30 13.99
CA LEU A 71 -0.85 6.18 13.81
C LEU A 71 0.42 6.60 13.04
N GLY A 72 0.27 7.41 11.99
CA GLY A 72 1.41 7.95 11.25
C GLY A 72 2.33 8.82 12.11
N GLN A 73 1.76 9.66 12.98
CA GLN A 73 2.52 10.49 13.92
C GLN A 73 3.28 9.62 14.94
N LEU A 74 2.62 8.61 15.53
CA LEU A 74 3.24 7.69 16.48
C LEU A 74 4.47 7.00 15.88
N VAL A 75 4.37 6.49 14.65
CA VAL A 75 5.50 5.85 13.96
C VAL A 75 6.58 6.84 13.53
N SER A 76 6.20 8.06 13.16
CA SER A 76 7.18 9.10 12.84
C SER A 76 8.03 9.48 14.05
N ASN A 77 7.41 9.58 15.23
CA ASN A 77 8.08 9.92 16.48
C ASN A 77 8.93 8.76 17.00
N ASN A 78 8.44 7.52 16.92
CA ASN A 78 9.19 6.33 17.30
C ASN A 78 9.18 5.28 16.18
N LYS A 79 10.22 5.30 15.34
CA LYS A 79 10.38 4.37 14.21
C LYS A 79 10.67 2.92 14.64
N TYR A 80 11.09 2.71 15.89
CA TYR A 80 11.42 1.40 16.46
C TYR A 80 10.21 0.72 17.12
N ALA A 81 9.10 1.44 17.29
CA ALA A 81 7.91 0.91 17.95
C ALA A 81 7.39 -0.35 17.25
N THR A 82 7.04 -1.37 18.02
CA THR A 82 6.46 -2.60 17.49
C THR A 82 5.00 -2.39 17.10
N CYS A 83 4.48 -3.21 16.19
CA CYS A 83 3.05 -3.14 15.84
C CYS A 83 2.12 -3.38 17.03
N SER A 84 2.58 -4.16 18.02
CA SER A 84 1.82 -4.43 19.24
C SER A 84 1.81 -3.22 20.17
N GLU A 85 2.95 -2.55 20.36
CA GLU A 85 3.02 -1.27 21.08
C GLU A 85 2.15 -0.20 20.41
N LEU A 86 2.23 -0.07 19.08
CA LEU A 86 1.40 0.87 18.32
C LEU A 86 -0.10 0.55 18.43
N ALA A 87 -0.46 -0.73 18.50
CA ALA A 87 -1.86 -1.13 18.73
C ALA A 87 -2.31 -0.77 20.15
N ASN A 88 -1.48 -1.03 21.17
CA ASN A 88 -1.79 -0.74 22.57
C ASN A 88 -1.87 0.77 22.83
N THR A 89 -0.92 1.55 22.33
CA THR A 89 -0.96 3.02 22.40
C THR A 89 -2.22 3.58 21.75
N LEU A 90 -2.58 3.11 20.55
CA LEU A 90 -3.83 3.51 19.90
C LEU A 90 -5.09 3.12 20.70
N LYS A 91 -5.10 1.94 21.34
CA LYS A 91 -6.20 1.50 22.22
C LYS A 91 -6.32 2.39 23.45
N ASN A 92 -5.20 2.74 24.08
CA ASN A 92 -5.19 3.61 25.25
C ASN A 92 -5.74 5.00 24.93
N HIS A 93 -5.45 5.55 23.74
CA HIS A 93 -6.02 6.82 23.29
C HIS A 93 -7.46 6.71 22.77
N HIS A 94 -7.93 5.51 22.42
CA HIS A 94 -9.24 5.26 21.84
C HIS A 94 -9.87 3.99 22.44
N PRO A 95 -10.53 4.07 23.61
CA PRO A 95 -10.98 2.90 24.37
C PRO A 95 -11.95 1.99 23.59
N ASN A 96 -12.74 2.55 22.66
CA ASN A 96 -13.67 1.79 21.82
C ASN A 96 -13.02 1.17 20.56
N LEU A 97 -11.70 1.22 20.42
CA LEU A 97 -10.98 0.75 19.23
C LEU A 97 -10.42 -0.65 19.45
N ASP A 98 -11.12 -1.68 18.98
CA ASP A 98 -10.55 -3.03 18.92
C ASP A 98 -9.71 -3.24 17.64
N ILE A 99 -8.39 -3.20 17.76
CA ILE A 99 -7.44 -3.50 16.69
C ILE A 99 -6.33 -4.46 17.14
N ASN A 100 -5.82 -5.26 16.20
CA ASN A 100 -4.68 -6.15 16.41
C ASN A 100 -3.44 -5.60 15.68
N ARG A 101 -2.25 -6.04 16.08
CA ARG A 101 -0.94 -5.75 15.45
C ARG A 101 -0.97 -5.91 13.93
N ARG A 102 -1.73 -6.88 13.40
CA ARG A 102 -1.84 -7.13 11.95
C ARG A 102 -2.61 -6.02 11.24
N THR A 103 -3.67 -5.49 11.86
CA THR A 103 -4.41 -4.33 11.35
C THR A 103 -3.50 -3.11 11.26
N VAL A 104 -2.71 -2.87 12.31
CA VAL A 104 -1.71 -1.79 12.33
C VAL A 104 -0.68 -1.97 11.22
N LEU A 105 -0.11 -3.16 11.06
CA LEU A 105 0.88 -3.43 10.01
C LEU A 105 0.32 -3.17 8.60
N ASN A 106 -0.88 -3.67 8.31
CA ASN A 106 -1.52 -3.46 7.01
C ASN A 106 -1.77 -1.97 6.77
N GLU A 107 -2.20 -1.24 7.80
CA GLU A 107 -2.45 0.19 7.68
C GLU A 107 -1.16 1.00 7.52
N LEU A 108 -0.07 0.60 8.16
CA LEU A 108 1.25 1.19 7.93
C LEU A 108 1.72 0.97 6.48
N TYR A 109 1.49 -0.21 5.90
CA TYR A 109 1.78 -0.45 4.48
C TYR A 109 0.91 0.42 3.56
N ASN A 110 -0.37 0.62 3.90
CA ASN A 110 -1.23 1.56 3.18
C ASN A 110 -0.73 3.01 3.26
N LEU A 111 -0.16 3.40 4.40
CA LEU A 111 0.49 4.69 4.63
C LEU A 111 1.92 4.77 4.06
N LYS A 112 2.34 3.77 3.26
CA LYS A 112 3.65 3.68 2.62
C LYS A 112 4.84 3.51 3.58
N TYR A 113 4.60 3.09 4.82
CA TYR A 113 5.69 2.64 5.69
C TYR A 113 6.11 1.23 5.31
N ARG A 114 7.41 0.92 5.41
CA ARG A 114 7.99 -0.41 5.22
C ARG A 114 8.93 -0.72 6.38
N LYS A 115 9.03 -2.00 6.74
CA LYS A 115 10.01 -2.47 7.72
C LYS A 115 11.35 -2.68 7.03
N ILE A 116 12.35 -1.88 7.38
CA ILE A 116 13.69 -1.96 6.82
C ILE A 116 14.73 -2.09 7.93
N LYS A 117 15.90 -2.65 7.63
CA LYS A 117 17.06 -2.53 8.52
C LYS A 117 17.59 -1.09 8.40
N PRO A 118 17.73 -0.34 9.50
CA PRO A 118 18.32 1.00 9.44
C PRO A 118 19.79 0.89 9.00
N LYS A 119 20.25 1.87 8.23
CA LYS A 119 21.68 2.00 7.92
C LYS A 119 22.42 2.40 9.20
N SER A 120 23.49 1.68 9.54
CA SER A 120 24.38 2.11 10.62
C SER A 120 25.11 3.38 10.18
N ILE A 121 24.85 4.49 10.86
CA ILE A 121 25.46 5.79 10.58
C ILE A 121 25.99 6.31 11.92
N PRO A 122 27.27 6.73 11.99
CA PRO A 122 27.80 7.31 13.21
C PRO A 122 27.08 8.61 13.53
N LEU A 123 26.78 8.83 14.81
CA LEU A 123 26.20 10.09 15.26
C LEU A 123 27.22 11.22 15.08
N LEU A 124 26.90 12.19 14.23
CA LEU A 124 27.78 13.34 13.99
C LEU A 124 27.36 14.51 14.88
N THR A 125 28.25 14.92 15.77
CA THR A 125 28.14 16.21 16.46
C THR A 125 28.36 17.34 15.47
N ASP A 126 27.94 18.56 15.81
CA ASP A 126 28.10 19.70 14.90
C ASP A 126 29.58 20.03 14.65
N LYS A 127 30.44 19.83 15.65
CA LYS A 127 31.90 19.90 15.49
C LYS A 127 32.45 18.88 14.49
N HIS A 128 31.91 17.65 14.47
CA HIS A 128 32.30 16.65 13.48
C HIS A 128 31.87 17.07 12.06
N LYS A 129 30.65 17.60 11.91
CA LYS A 129 30.15 18.08 10.61
C LYS A 129 31.03 19.21 10.06
N GLN A 130 31.34 20.18 10.91
CA GLN A 130 32.19 21.32 10.54
C GLN A 130 33.57 20.87 10.07
N ARG A 131 34.26 20.03 10.86
CA ARG A 131 35.57 19.49 10.50
C ARG A 131 35.55 18.67 9.20
N ARG A 132 34.47 17.92 8.95
CA ARG A 132 34.32 17.17 7.70
C ARG A 132 34.18 18.09 6.50
N ILE A 133 33.42 19.19 6.63
CA ILE A 133 33.28 20.20 5.57
C ILE A 133 34.62 20.90 5.33
N GLU A 134 35.31 21.32 6.38
CA GLU A 134 36.64 21.94 6.31
C GLU A 134 37.64 21.03 5.61
N PHE A 135 37.68 19.75 6.00
CA PHE A 135 38.52 18.74 5.36
C PHE A 135 38.18 18.58 3.87
N ALA A 136 36.90 18.38 3.54
CA ALA A 136 36.46 18.21 2.17
C ALA A 136 36.76 19.43 1.28
N THR A 137 36.65 20.63 1.85
CA THR A 137 36.96 21.88 1.15
C THR A 137 38.46 22.04 0.95
N LYS A 138 39.26 21.79 2.01
CA LYS A 138 40.73 21.91 1.97
C LYS A 138 41.37 20.99 0.94
N TYR A 139 40.87 19.75 0.82
CA TYR A 139 41.45 18.74 -0.06
C TYR A 139 40.63 18.52 -1.34
N LYS A 140 39.81 19.49 -1.75
CA LYS A 140 38.95 19.38 -2.94
C LYS A 140 39.74 19.13 -4.23
N GLU A 141 40.92 19.75 -4.36
CA GLU A 141 41.81 19.66 -5.53
C GLU A 141 42.99 18.68 -5.30
N GLN A 142 42.97 17.94 -4.19
CA GLN A 142 44.05 17.02 -3.85
C GLN A 142 44.15 15.88 -4.88
N ASN A 143 45.38 15.61 -5.36
CA ASN A 143 45.63 14.44 -6.20
C ASN A 143 45.74 13.17 -5.35
N TRP A 144 44.63 12.44 -5.24
CA TRP A 144 44.53 11.22 -4.44
C TRP A 144 45.34 10.04 -4.97
N ASN A 145 45.79 10.05 -6.25
CA ASN A 145 46.61 8.98 -6.82
C ASN A 145 48.00 8.86 -6.18
N LYS A 146 48.43 9.89 -5.43
CA LYS A 146 49.71 9.91 -4.70
C LYS A 146 49.56 9.60 -3.22
N VAL A 147 48.36 9.23 -2.76
CA VAL A 147 48.05 9.01 -1.35
C VAL A 147 47.67 7.55 -1.12
N ILE A 148 48.34 6.90 -0.17
CA ILE A 148 47.99 5.56 0.31
C ILE A 148 47.21 5.73 1.61
N PHE A 149 46.05 5.08 1.69
CA PHE A 149 45.25 5.02 2.91
C PHE A 149 45.39 3.62 3.54
N SER A 150 45.54 3.60 4.85
CA SER A 150 45.45 2.40 5.68
C SER A 150 44.48 2.65 6.82
N ASP A 151 43.65 1.66 7.15
CA ASP A 151 42.77 1.69 8.31
C ASP A 151 42.60 0.26 8.84
N GLU A 152 42.24 0.13 10.10
CA GLU A 152 41.95 -1.15 10.74
C GLU A 152 40.45 -1.40 10.74
N THR A 153 40.02 -2.62 10.41
CA THR A 153 38.60 -3.00 10.47
C THR A 153 38.40 -4.20 11.38
N THR A 154 37.27 -4.18 12.11
CA THR A 154 36.82 -5.31 12.91
C THR A 154 35.77 -6.12 12.15
N PHE A 155 35.91 -7.45 12.15
CA PHE A 155 34.93 -8.36 11.53
C PHE A 155 33.93 -8.83 12.60
N GLN A 156 32.68 -8.35 12.52
CA GLN A 156 31.62 -8.79 13.41
C GLN A 156 30.95 -10.06 12.90
N MET A 157 30.87 -11.10 13.74
CA MET A 157 30.20 -12.37 13.40
C MET A 157 28.67 -12.27 13.40
N PHE A 158 28.10 -11.30 14.12
CA PHE A 158 26.66 -11.12 14.25
C PHE A 158 26.24 -9.72 13.83
N GLN A 159 25.11 -9.63 13.12
CA GLN A 159 24.58 -8.36 12.62
C GLN A 159 23.37 -7.91 13.44
N ASN A 160 23.18 -6.59 13.53
CA ASN A 160 21.93 -6.05 14.05
C ASN A 160 20.75 -6.48 13.14
N THR A 161 19.76 -7.14 13.74
CA THR A 161 18.55 -7.65 13.05
C THR A 161 17.34 -6.76 13.25
N GLN A 162 17.45 -5.72 14.10
CA GLN A 162 16.35 -4.80 14.37
C GLN A 162 15.93 -4.06 13.11
N LYS A 163 14.61 -4.00 12.89
CA LYS A 163 14.00 -3.32 11.76
C LYS A 163 13.18 -2.15 12.26
N VAL A 164 13.27 -1.05 11.54
CA VAL A 164 12.49 0.17 11.80
C VAL A 164 11.45 0.36 10.71
N PHE A 165 10.43 1.13 11.02
CA PHE A 165 9.50 1.63 10.01
C PHE A 165 10.09 2.85 9.30
N HIS A 166 10.20 2.76 7.98
CA HIS A 166 10.62 3.84 7.10
C HIS A 166 9.52 4.17 6.10
N LYS A 167 9.23 5.46 5.90
CA LYS A 167 8.22 5.90 4.94
C LYS A 167 8.84 5.95 3.55
N VAL A 168 8.23 5.26 2.58
CA VAL A 168 8.71 5.24 1.20
C VAL A 168 8.22 6.50 0.49
N GLY A 169 9.11 7.19 -0.22
CA GLY A 169 8.80 8.38 -1.02
C GLY A 169 8.93 9.72 -0.27
N THR A 170 9.63 9.73 0.87
CA THR A 170 10.15 10.91 1.57
C THR A 170 11.66 10.81 1.61
#